data_AF-A0A934GZP3-F1
#
_entry.id   AF-A0A934GZP3-F1
#
_cell.length_a   1.000
_cell.length_b   1.000
_cell.length_c   1.000
_cell.angle_alpha   90.00
_cell.angle_beta   90.00
_cell.angle_gamma   90.00
#
_symmetry.space_group_name_H-M   'P 1'
#
loop_
_entity.id
_entity.type
_entity.pdbx_description
1 polymer ?
#
loop_
_entity_poly.entity_id
_entity_poly.type
_entity_poly.pdbx_seq_one_letter_code
_entity_poly.pdbx_strand_id
1 'polypeptide(L)'
;KFNALQMWRGPTWVNVNYLLIDGLERANYKDLANELRRRTLEMIMSGSDIYEYYEPHTGKAPPKAASIYGWSSALFIEMVIQESQRL
;
A
#
# COMPACT_ATOMS: atom_id res chain seq x y z
N LYS A 1 9.12 6.70 21.51
CA LYS A 1 8.27 7.71 20.83
C LYS A 1 8.05 7.26 19.39
N PHE A 2 6.84 7.42 18.84
CA PHE A 2 6.51 7.14 17.44
C PHE A 2 7.11 8.22 16.52
N ASN A 3 7.51 7.83 15.31
CA ASN A 3 7.94 8.75 14.25
C ASN A 3 7.51 8.17 12.90
N ALA A 4 6.60 8.88 12.22
CA ALA A 4 5.97 8.46 10.98
C ALA A 4 6.94 8.28 9.79
N LEU A 5 8.10 8.95 9.83
CA LEU A 5 9.12 8.88 8.78
C LEU A 5 10.27 7.94 9.15
N GLN A 6 10.24 7.33 10.34
CA GLN A 6 11.28 6.42 10.78
C GLN A 6 10.98 4.99 10.29
N MET A 7 11.87 4.50 9.44
CA MET A 7 11.83 3.13 8.88
C MET A 7 11.57 2.08 9.97
N TRP A 8 10.76 1.05 9.63
CA TRP A 8 10.30 -0.05 10.50
C TRP A 8 9.39 0.30 11.67
N ARG A 9 9.12 1.58 11.98
CA ARG A 9 8.33 1.98 13.16
C ARG A 9 7.24 3.01 12.90
N GLY A 10 7.15 3.47 11.66
CA GLY A 10 6.39 4.65 11.28
C GLY A 10 5.60 4.46 10.00
N PRO A 11 6.29 4.30 8.87
CA PRO A 11 5.65 4.35 7.57
C PRO A 11 4.82 3.10 7.28
N THR A 12 3.82 3.26 6.42
CA THR A 12 3.04 2.19 5.83
C THR A 12 3.77 1.64 4.61
N TRP A 13 3.88 0.32 4.51
CA TRP A 13 4.56 -0.35 3.41
C TRP A 13 3.55 -1.05 2.50
N VAL A 14 3.75 -0.94 1.18
CA VAL A 14 2.82 -1.52 0.20
C VAL A 14 2.74 -3.03 0.31
N ASN A 15 3.89 -3.70 0.48
CA ASN A 15 3.93 -5.15 0.64
C ASN A 15 3.26 -5.63 1.93
N VAL A 16 3.37 -4.89 3.03
CA VAL A 16 2.65 -5.20 4.28
C VAL A 16 1.15 -5.05 4.09
N ASN A 17 0.69 -3.97 3.47
CA ASN A 17 -0.74 -3.81 3.15
C ASN A 17 -1.24 -4.95 2.27
N TYR A 18 -0.47 -5.35 1.26
CA TYR A 18 -0.84 -6.47 0.39
C TYR A 18 -0.96 -7.79 1.15
N LEU A 19 -0.03 -8.12 2.04
CA LEU A 19 -0.11 -9.32 2.88
C LEU A 19 -1.34 -9.29 3.81
N LEU A 20 -1.70 -8.12 4.34
CA LEU A 20 -2.92 -7.95 5.13
C LEU A 20 -4.17 -8.12 4.28
N ILE A 21 -4.19 -7.61 3.05
CA ILE A 21 -5.30 -7.80 2.11
C ILE A 21 -5.51 -9.30 1.83
N ASP A 22 -4.47 -10.03 1.45
CA ASP A 22 -4.54 -11.48 1.21
C ASP A 22 -5.00 -12.25 2.45
N GLY A 23 -4.47 -11.90 3.63
CA GLY A 23 -4.91 -12.50 4.90
C GLY A 23 -6.39 -12.25 5.21
N LEU A 24 -6.86 -11.02 5.00
CA LEU A 24 -8.27 -10.65 5.20
C LEU A 24 -9.20 -11.37 4.22
N GLU A 25 -8.80 -11.52 2.94
CA GLU A 25 -9.57 -12.28 1.96
C GLU A 25 -9.71 -13.75 2.37
N ARG A 26 -8.60 -14.39 2.78
CA ARG A 26 -8.59 -15.79 3.25
C ARG A 26 -9.41 -16.00 4.52
N ALA A 27 -9.45 -14.99 5.39
CA ALA A 27 -10.25 -15.00 6.61
C ALA A 27 -11.72 -14.58 6.39
N ASN A 28 -12.15 -14.42 5.13
CA ASN A 28 -13.51 -14.04 4.74
C ASN A 28 -13.96 -12.63 5.19
N TYR A 29 -13.02 -11.74 5.53
CA TYR A 29 -13.25 -10.31 5.79
C TYR A 29 -13.15 -9.50 4.50
N LYS A 30 -13.98 -9.84 3.51
CA LYS A 30 -13.88 -9.32 2.14
C LYS A 30 -14.01 -7.81 2.05
N ASP A 31 -14.95 -7.21 2.77
CA ASP A 31 -15.18 -5.77 2.71
C ASP A 31 -13.97 -4.98 3.23
N LEU A 32 -13.35 -5.44 4.32
CA LEU A 32 -12.16 -4.82 4.88
C LEU A 32 -10.95 -5.00 3.97
N ALA A 33 -10.79 -6.19 3.36
CA ALA A 33 -9.76 -6.43 2.36
C ALA A 33 -9.91 -5.47 1.16
N ASN A 34 -11.14 -5.28 0.69
CA ASN A 34 -11.47 -4.40 -0.41
C ASN A 34 -11.17 -2.93 -0.06
N GLU A 35 -11.58 -2.48 1.12
CA GLU A 35 -11.31 -1.13 1.60
C GLU A 35 -9.79 -0.87 1.67
N LEU A 36 -9.02 -1.81 2.26
CA LEU A 36 -7.58 -1.66 2.39
C LEU A 36 -6.88 -1.65 1.03
N ARG A 37 -7.31 -2.48 0.08
CA ARG A 37 -6.79 -2.47 -1.31
C ARG A 37 -7.03 -1.13 -1.99
N ARG A 38 -8.28 -0.62 -1.95
CA ARG A 38 -8.62 0.68 -2.55
C ARG A 38 -7.79 1.82 -1.96
N ARG A 39 -7.73 1.91 -0.62
CA ARG A 39 -6.91 2.93 0.05
C ARG A 39 -5.42 2.83 -0.28
N THR A 40 -4.90 1.61 -0.44
CA THR A 40 -3.51 1.39 -0.84
C THR A 40 -3.27 1.86 -2.28
N LEU A 41 -4.19 1.56 -3.21
CA LEU A 41 -4.13 2.04 -4.59
C LEU A 41 -4.22 3.58 -4.65
N GLU A 42 -5.19 4.18 -3.96
CA GLU A 42 -5.37 5.63 -3.87
C GLU A 42 -4.12 6.33 -3.31
N MET A 43 -3.52 5.78 -2.26
CA MET A 43 -2.28 6.29 -1.67
C MET A 43 -1.14 6.32 -2.70
N ILE A 44 -0.91 5.20 -3.40
CA ILE A 44 0.13 5.10 -4.44
C ILE A 44 -0.16 6.10 -5.58
N MET A 45 -1.41 6.16 -6.05
CA MET A 45 -1.83 7.02 -7.16
C MET A 45 -1.82 8.52 -6.83
N SER A 46 -1.84 8.89 -5.55
CA SER A 46 -1.75 10.28 -5.11
C SER A 46 -0.33 10.86 -5.25
N GLY A 47 0.68 10.01 -5.40
CA GLY A 47 2.08 10.39 -5.58
C GLY A 47 2.46 10.60 -7.06
N SER A 48 3.67 11.11 -7.28
CA SER A 48 4.26 11.27 -8.62
C SER A 48 5.00 10.02 -9.13
N ASP A 49 5.20 9.02 -8.27
CA ASP A 49 5.93 7.79 -8.55
C ASP A 49 5.49 6.71 -7.54
N ILE A 50 5.97 5.48 -7.71
CA ILE A 50 5.70 4.34 -6.82
C ILE A 50 6.89 4.15 -5.88
N TYR A 51 6.64 4.34 -4.58
CA TYR A 51 7.64 4.27 -3.54
C TYR A 51 7.58 3.00 -2.70
N GLU A 52 8.67 2.70 -1.99
CA GLU A 52 8.77 1.57 -1.07
C GLU A 52 7.77 1.67 0.10
N TYR A 53 7.66 2.86 0.70
CA TYR A 53 6.81 3.12 1.86
C TYR A 53 6.32 4.58 1.90
N TYR A 54 5.23 4.81 2.64
CA TYR A 54 4.50 6.07 2.69
C TYR A 54 4.24 6.49 4.14
N GLU A 55 4.15 7.80 4.38
CA GLU A 55 3.75 8.32 5.69
C GLU A 55 2.29 7.93 5.98
N PRO A 56 1.97 7.32 7.13
CA PRO A 56 0.69 6.65 7.38
C PRO A 56 -0.52 7.58 7.51
N HIS A 57 -0.33 8.87 7.84
CA HIS A 57 -1.43 9.80 8.04
C HIS A 57 -1.76 10.62 6.78
N THR A 58 -0.76 10.88 5.95
CA THR A 58 -0.84 11.78 4.80
C THR A 58 -0.69 11.05 3.46
N GLY A 59 -0.20 9.81 3.46
CA GLY A 59 0.09 9.05 2.24
C GLY A 59 1.27 9.60 1.44
N LYS A 60 2.00 10.61 1.94
CA LYS A 60 3.15 11.18 1.24
C LYS A 60 4.36 10.26 1.34
N ALA A 61 5.09 10.11 0.24
CA ALA A 61 6.37 9.40 0.26
C ALA A 61 7.41 10.14 1.12
N PRO A 62 8.04 9.49 2.11
CA PRO A 62 9.12 10.09 2.87
C PRO A 62 10.35 10.38 1.98
N PRO A 63 11.19 11.38 2.31
CA PRO A 63 12.36 11.75 1.50
C PRO A 63 13.39 10.63 1.29
N LYS A 64 13.35 9.58 2.13
CA LYS A 64 14.28 8.43 2.07
C LYS A 64 13.64 7.18 1.46
N ALA A 65 12.38 7.25 1.03
CA ALA A 65 11.74 6.13 0.36
C ALA A 65 12.32 5.99 -1.05
N ALA A 66 12.69 4.78 -1.43
CA ALA A 66 13.14 4.50 -2.79
C ALA A 66 11.98 4.74 -3.77
N SER A 67 12.23 5.49 -4.85
CA SER A 67 11.30 5.69 -5.96
C SER A 67 11.46 4.61 -7.02
N ILE A 68 10.51 4.47 -7.95
CA ILE A 68 10.45 3.38 -8.94
C ILE A 68 10.67 2.01 -8.28
N TYR A 69 10.07 1.80 -7.10
CA TYR A 69 10.38 0.63 -6.29
C TYR A 69 9.69 -0.63 -6.82
N GLY A 70 10.47 -1.54 -7.39
CA GLY A 70 9.96 -2.66 -8.19
C GLY A 70 8.93 -3.56 -7.49
N TRP A 71 9.08 -3.84 -6.19
CA TRP A 71 8.11 -4.67 -5.48
C TRP A 71 6.77 -3.96 -5.30
N SER A 72 6.79 -2.68 -4.89
CA SER A 72 5.57 -1.87 -4.79
C SER A 72 4.89 -1.74 -6.16
N SER A 73 5.66 -1.58 -7.23
CA SER A 73 5.12 -1.50 -8.60
C SER A 73 4.44 -2.80 -9.04
N ALA A 74 5.05 -3.95 -8.76
CA ALA A 74 4.45 -5.26 -9.07
C ALA A 74 3.13 -5.46 -8.30
N LEU A 75 3.11 -5.13 -7.01
CA LEU A 75 1.91 -5.22 -6.18
C LEU A 75 0.83 -4.22 -6.58
N PHE A 76 1.21 -3.02 -7.03
CA PHE A 76 0.27 -2.07 -7.59
C PHE A 76 -0.47 -2.65 -8.79
N ILE A 77 0.27 -3.24 -9.76
CA ILE A 77 -0.33 -3.88 -10.94
C ILE A 77 -1.28 -5.00 -10.53
N GLU A 78 -0.85 -5.88 -9.63
CA GLU A 78 -1.67 -6.98 -9.12
C GLU A 78 -2.97 -6.47 -8.48
N MET A 79 -2.88 -5.48 -7.59
CA MET A 79 -4.06 -4.90 -6.95
C MET A 79 -5.00 -4.20 -7.94
N VAL A 80 -4.47 -3.54 -8.98
CA VAL A 80 -5.29 -2.95 -10.04
C VAL A 80 -6.03 -4.02 -10.85
N ILE A 81 -5.35 -5.13 -11.19
CA ILE A 81 -5.99 -6.26 -11.89
C ILE A 81 -7.12 -6.82 -11.03
N GLN A 82 -6.86 -7.10 -9.75
CA GLN A 82 -7.86 -7.59 -8.80
C GLN A 82 -9.06 -6.66 -8.65
N GLU A 83 -8.84 -5.34 -8.67
CA GLU A 83 -9.94 -4.37 -8.59
C GLU A 83 -10.72 -4.27 -9.93
N SER A 84 -10.03 -4.42 -11.07
CA SER A 84 -10.67 -4.35 -12.39
C SER A 84 -11.54 -5.56 -12.74
N GLN A 85 -11.17 -6.76 -12.26
CA GLN A 85 -11.91 -8.01 -12.50
C GLN A 85 -13.16 -8.16 -11.61
N ARG A 86 -13.39 -7.19 -10.72
CA ARG A 86 -14.52 -7.19 -9.78
C ARG A 86 -15.74 -6.39 -10.28
N LEU A 87 -15.67 -5.82 -11.49
CA LEU A 87 -16.81 -5.26 -12.23
C LEU A 87 -17.62 -6.37 -12.90
#